data_AF-A0A8E2DJ45-F1
#
_entry.id   AF-A0A8E2DJ45-F1
#
_cell.length_a   1.000
_cell.length_b   1.000
_cell.length_c   1.000
_cell.angle_alpha   90.00
_cell.angle_beta   90.00
_cell.angle_gamma   90.00
#
_symmetry.space_group_name_H-M   'P 1'
#
loop_
_entity.id
_entity.type
_entity.pdbx_description
1 polymer ?
#
loop_
_entity_poly.entity_id
_entity_poly.type
_entity_poly.pdbx_seq_one_letter_code
_entity_poly.pdbx_strand_id
1 'polypeptide(L)'
;MTLRAIFKEQLQDLATCMRTKFSRSSDPRLFQLAGIKAQLDGLDAIIQAPTGSGKTAIAAGPHLWTGVADMTIIMVFPLLALEEEMMDTFQRDLLAKLHFPKLGSIMQNIRNHRPNVSIVIRALEHPQSSYCDLDFILPRQIDNALDIPKTYVYVDNINMGGKIVDYLQSFLRSQNPAPTNTGLVRPFNAALSQKYKQNAIAVFHCVPSADHDKPIICILVCTDAAGIWKLPAIFSNFVQRAGHAGRGRGCTGLAVLLVECSAYLTDLSTCHERSTPATNSIKGKRRSKLRAKAPKDYAKMCELNHRSSRQVDTIHLLSSQPLIDSEATNKGLLAFVQTMKCRRKVWGAVFESSSEDHHAHAHFDSSGILDDTTIGLLFWIGTIKASVHTSLLETSWLWWDCHSAALLEVLSSLKPKFVLWKTESSKKQSTIEPAA
;
A
#
# COMPACT_ATOMS: atom_id res chain seq x y z
N MET A 1 7.86 -18.62 -29.48
CA MET A 1 8.09 -17.23 -29.93
C MET A 1 9.31 -16.76 -29.16
N THR A 2 10.40 -16.40 -29.85
CA THR A 2 11.63 -15.95 -29.18
C THR A 2 11.53 -14.44 -29.02
N LEU A 3 11.45 -13.96 -27.79
CA LEU A 3 11.46 -12.52 -27.53
C LEU A 3 12.81 -11.94 -27.96
N ARG A 4 12.77 -10.83 -28.72
CA ARG A 4 13.96 -10.22 -29.31
C ARG A 4 14.48 -9.16 -28.35
N ALA A 5 15.61 -9.45 -27.71
CA ALA A 5 16.28 -8.53 -26.79
C ALA A 5 16.37 -7.12 -27.38
N ILE A 6 15.85 -6.13 -26.65
CA ILE A 6 15.77 -4.74 -27.12
C ILE A 6 17.12 -4.03 -26.93
N PHE A 7 17.60 -3.37 -27.98
CA PHE A 7 18.86 -2.62 -27.96
C PHE A 7 18.72 -1.26 -27.26
N LYS A 8 19.84 -0.65 -26.88
CA LYS A 8 19.88 0.59 -26.07
C LYS A 8 19.25 1.77 -26.80
N GLU A 9 19.45 1.83 -28.11
CA GLU A 9 18.97 2.84 -29.04
C GLU A 9 17.43 2.74 -29.15
N GLN A 10 16.93 1.52 -29.36
CA GLN A 10 15.49 1.23 -29.38
C GLN A 10 14.80 1.56 -28.05
N LEU A 11 15.51 1.43 -26.92
CA LEU A 11 15.00 1.83 -25.60
C LEU A 11 14.97 3.36 -25.42
N GLN A 12 15.83 4.12 -26.12
CA GLN A 12 15.78 5.59 -26.17
C GLN A 12 14.66 6.09 -27.10
N ASP A 13 14.42 5.42 -28.23
CA ASP A 13 13.25 5.66 -29.08
C ASP A 13 11.96 5.40 -28.29
N LEU A 14 11.89 4.27 -27.58
CA LEU A 14 10.75 3.92 -26.73
C LEU A 14 10.55 4.94 -25.60
N ALA A 15 11.63 5.42 -24.96
CA ALA A 15 11.54 6.49 -23.97
C ALA A 15 10.99 7.80 -24.57
N THR A 16 11.25 8.07 -25.86
CA THR A 16 10.69 9.21 -26.60
C THR A 16 9.22 9.00 -26.92
N CYS A 17 8.82 7.81 -27.39
CA CYS A 17 7.41 7.44 -27.55
C CYS A 17 6.62 7.56 -26.24
N MET A 18 7.20 7.14 -25.11
CA MET A 18 6.59 7.30 -23.78
C MET A 18 6.39 8.76 -23.36
N ARG A 19 7.32 9.67 -23.70
CA ARG A 19 7.16 11.11 -23.45
C ARG A 19 5.95 11.67 -24.19
N THR A 20 5.91 11.44 -25.50
CA THR A 20 4.87 11.95 -26.40
C THR A 20 3.50 11.34 -26.08
N LYS A 21 3.40 10.01 -25.95
CA LYS A 21 2.10 9.32 -25.81
C LYS A 21 1.48 9.46 -24.42
N PHE A 22 2.29 9.60 -23.36
CA PHE A 22 1.80 9.82 -21.99
C PHE A 22 1.83 11.31 -21.57
N SER A 23 2.00 12.24 -22.52
CA SER A 23 2.04 13.70 -22.30
C SER A 23 2.99 14.12 -21.16
N ARG A 24 4.15 13.48 -21.05
CA ARG A 24 5.09 13.69 -19.95
C ARG A 24 6.14 14.74 -20.31
N SER A 25 6.14 15.85 -19.56
CA SER A 25 7.20 16.88 -19.55
C SER A 25 8.50 16.42 -18.86
N SER A 26 8.82 15.13 -18.90
CA SER A 26 10.12 14.57 -18.53
C SER A 26 10.21 13.13 -19.03
N ASP A 27 11.44 12.65 -19.19
CA ASP A 27 11.76 11.28 -19.51
C ASP A 27 11.11 10.27 -18.53
N PRO A 28 10.86 9.02 -18.97
CA PRO A 28 10.57 7.91 -18.07
C PRO A 28 11.71 7.72 -17.06
N ARG A 29 11.37 7.31 -15.84
CA ARG A 29 12.37 7.03 -14.79
C ARG A 29 13.17 5.78 -15.18
N LEU A 30 14.44 5.70 -14.79
CA LEU A 30 15.32 4.57 -15.13
C LEU A 30 14.70 3.20 -14.80
N PHE A 31 13.98 3.07 -13.69
CA PHE A 31 13.28 1.83 -13.30
C PHE A 31 12.08 1.48 -14.20
N GLN A 32 11.43 2.49 -14.80
CA GLN A 32 10.37 2.25 -15.78
C GLN A 32 10.99 1.64 -17.03
N LEU A 33 12.08 2.22 -17.54
CA LEU A 33 12.81 1.69 -18.70
C LEU A 33 13.41 0.30 -18.42
N ALA A 34 13.99 0.07 -17.24
CA ALA A 34 14.53 -1.24 -16.85
C ALA A 34 13.44 -2.31 -16.80
N GLY A 35 12.27 -2.02 -16.22
CA GLY A 35 11.14 -2.94 -16.18
C GLY A 35 10.53 -3.24 -17.54
N ILE A 36 10.41 -2.22 -18.40
CA ILE A 36 9.97 -2.40 -19.79
C ILE A 36 10.98 -3.26 -20.54
N LYS A 37 12.28 -3.02 -20.35
CA LYS A 37 13.35 -3.82 -20.97
C LYS A 37 13.25 -5.28 -20.55
N ALA A 38 13.07 -5.56 -19.26
CA ALA A 38 12.91 -6.92 -18.75
C ALA A 38 11.71 -7.64 -19.42
N GLN A 39 10.55 -6.99 -19.50
CA GLN A 39 9.37 -7.53 -20.18
C GLN A 39 9.60 -7.81 -21.68
N LEU A 40 10.34 -6.93 -22.37
CA LEU A 40 10.65 -7.08 -23.80
C LEU A 40 11.77 -8.11 -24.09
N ASP A 41 12.71 -8.27 -23.16
CA ASP A 41 13.76 -9.30 -23.22
C ASP A 41 13.24 -10.70 -22.84
N GLY A 42 12.05 -10.80 -22.22
CA GLY A 42 11.48 -12.05 -21.72
C GLY A 42 12.01 -12.47 -20.34
N LEU A 43 12.35 -11.50 -19.50
CA LEU A 43 12.91 -11.68 -18.15
C LEU A 43 11.86 -11.36 -17.09
N ASP A 44 11.70 -12.26 -16.12
CA ASP A 44 10.86 -12.04 -14.95
C ASP A 44 11.43 -10.89 -14.08
N ALA A 45 10.56 -9.98 -13.62
CA ALA A 45 11.00 -8.78 -12.91
C ALA A 45 10.12 -8.43 -11.70
N ILE A 46 10.77 -8.20 -10.55
CA ILE A 46 10.14 -7.70 -9.32
C ILE A 46 10.57 -6.25 -9.12
N ILE A 47 9.62 -5.32 -9.27
CA ILE A 47 9.89 -3.87 -9.28
C ILE A 47 9.11 -3.19 -8.16
N GLN A 48 9.81 -2.89 -7.07
CA GLN A 48 9.29 -2.09 -5.99
C GLN A 48 9.59 -0.61 -6.25
N ALA A 49 8.52 0.18 -6.35
CA ALA A 49 8.60 1.64 -6.43
C ALA A 49 7.43 2.29 -5.69
N PRO A 50 7.61 3.48 -5.11
CA PRO A 50 6.62 4.09 -4.21
C PRO A 50 5.34 4.48 -4.95
N THR A 51 4.22 4.60 -4.24
CA THR A 51 2.94 4.99 -4.86
C THR A 51 3.05 6.40 -5.45
N GLY A 52 2.51 6.59 -6.66
CA GLY A 52 2.68 7.82 -7.46
C GLY A 52 3.96 7.87 -8.32
N SER A 53 4.90 6.91 -8.19
CA SER A 53 6.09 6.83 -9.06
C SER A 53 5.79 6.49 -10.53
N GLY A 54 4.56 6.05 -10.83
CA GLY A 54 4.10 5.69 -12.17
C GLY A 54 4.36 4.24 -12.56
N LYS A 55 4.24 3.27 -11.63
CA LYS A 55 4.43 1.83 -11.88
C LYS A 55 3.67 1.30 -13.11
N THR A 56 2.45 1.78 -13.35
CA THR A 56 1.60 1.40 -14.51
C THR A 56 2.30 1.61 -15.86
N ALA A 57 3.22 2.56 -15.96
CA ALA A 57 3.97 2.81 -17.19
C ALA A 57 4.99 1.71 -17.54
N ILE A 58 5.24 0.75 -16.64
CA ILE A 58 6.03 -0.44 -16.93
C ILE A 58 5.23 -1.34 -17.87
N ALA A 59 4.09 -1.88 -17.44
CA ALA A 59 3.26 -2.77 -18.28
C ALA A 59 2.64 -2.06 -19.49
N ALA A 60 2.37 -0.75 -19.42
CA ALA A 60 1.89 0.02 -20.58
C ALA A 60 3.02 0.41 -21.57
N GLY A 61 4.28 0.24 -21.19
CA GLY A 61 5.45 0.64 -21.99
C GLY A 61 5.69 -0.21 -23.25
N PRO A 62 5.69 -1.55 -23.17
CA PRO A 62 5.87 -2.44 -24.32
C PRO A 62 4.95 -2.12 -25.50
N HIS A 63 3.68 -1.80 -25.25
CA HIS A 63 2.70 -1.48 -26.29
C HIS A 63 2.99 -0.18 -27.08
N LEU A 64 4.03 0.58 -26.72
CA LEU A 64 4.54 1.71 -27.51
C LEU A 64 5.72 1.32 -28.43
N TRP A 65 6.20 0.08 -28.36
CA TRP A 65 7.23 -0.46 -29.24
C TRP A 65 6.58 -1.29 -30.37
N THR A 66 6.85 -0.91 -31.61
CA THR A 66 6.29 -1.57 -32.80
C THR A 66 6.72 -3.03 -32.96
N GLY A 67 7.82 -3.44 -32.30
CA GLY A 67 8.31 -4.83 -32.29
C GLY A 67 7.42 -5.85 -31.56
N VAL A 68 6.38 -5.40 -30.84
CA VAL A 68 5.44 -6.25 -30.08
C VAL A 68 3.97 -5.91 -30.35
N ALA A 69 3.64 -5.47 -31.57
CA ALA A 69 2.28 -5.13 -31.96
C ALA A 69 1.25 -6.25 -31.71
N ASP A 70 1.65 -7.51 -31.90
CA ASP A 70 0.81 -8.70 -31.71
C ASP A 70 0.88 -9.29 -30.27
N MET A 71 1.49 -8.59 -29.31
CA MET A 71 1.72 -9.13 -27.96
C MET A 71 0.66 -8.67 -26.95
N THR A 72 -0.10 -9.63 -26.40
CA THR A 72 -1.01 -9.40 -25.28
C THR A 72 -0.27 -9.45 -23.94
N ILE A 73 -0.42 -8.41 -23.11
CA ILE A 73 0.04 -8.42 -21.71
C ILE A 73 -1.17 -8.62 -20.80
N ILE A 74 -1.14 -9.67 -19.98
CA ILE A 74 -2.13 -9.90 -18.92
C ILE A 74 -1.62 -9.21 -17.64
N MET A 75 -2.43 -8.30 -17.09
CA MET A 75 -2.03 -7.39 -16.01
C MET A 75 -2.98 -7.57 -14.81
N VAL A 76 -2.58 -8.40 -13.84
CA VAL A 76 -3.44 -8.86 -12.74
C VAL A 76 -3.40 -7.87 -11.56
N PHE A 77 -4.57 -7.48 -11.04
CA PHE A 77 -4.71 -6.58 -9.90
C PHE A 77 -5.74 -7.05 -8.86
N PRO A 78 -5.31 -7.69 -7.76
CA PRO A 78 -6.15 -7.88 -6.56
C PRO A 78 -6.29 -6.54 -5.82
N LEU A 79 -7.17 -5.68 -6.32
CA LEU A 79 -7.37 -4.25 -5.96
C LEU A 79 -7.76 -3.95 -4.49
N LEU A 80 -7.80 -4.94 -3.61
CA LEU A 80 -8.28 -4.84 -2.22
C LEU A 80 -7.49 -5.68 -1.19
N ALA A 81 -6.57 -6.55 -1.61
CA ALA A 81 -5.91 -7.52 -0.71
C ALA A 81 -4.39 -7.32 -0.56
N LEU A 82 -3.73 -6.69 -1.55
CA LEU A 82 -2.27 -6.63 -1.62
C LEU A 82 -1.62 -5.45 -0.88
N GLU A 83 -2.39 -4.71 -0.08
CA GLU A 83 -1.94 -3.45 0.54
C GLU A 83 -1.29 -3.66 1.93
N GLU A 84 -1.57 -4.76 2.63
CA GLU A 84 -1.23 -4.87 4.05
C GLU A 84 0.14 -5.52 4.34
N GLU A 85 0.56 -6.53 3.57
CA GLU A 85 1.67 -7.42 3.92
C GLU A 85 3.08 -6.78 3.75
N MET A 86 4.05 -7.24 4.55
CA MET A 86 5.38 -6.64 4.61
C MET A 86 6.28 -7.02 3.43
N MET A 87 7.27 -6.15 3.18
CA MET A 87 8.05 -6.10 1.96
C MET A 87 8.85 -7.37 1.66
N ASP A 88 9.55 -7.90 2.67
CA ASP A 88 10.21 -9.20 2.58
C ASP A 88 9.11 -10.26 2.42
N THR A 89 8.12 -10.26 3.31
CA THR A 89 6.91 -11.12 3.33
C THR A 89 6.00 -11.05 2.09
N PHE A 90 6.49 -10.53 0.98
CA PHE A 90 5.86 -10.58 -0.34
C PHE A 90 6.78 -11.16 -1.44
N GLN A 91 8.11 -11.16 -1.27
CA GLN A 91 9.04 -11.44 -2.37
C GLN A 91 9.34 -12.92 -2.62
N ARG A 92 9.60 -13.71 -1.57
CA ARG A 92 10.02 -15.12 -1.72
C ARG A 92 8.92 -15.98 -2.30
N ASP A 93 7.66 -15.72 -1.94
CA ASP A 93 6.55 -16.55 -2.34
C ASP A 93 5.75 -15.98 -3.52
N LEU A 94 5.92 -14.70 -3.86
CA LEU A 94 5.67 -14.26 -5.24
C LEU A 94 6.62 -14.98 -6.21
N LEU A 95 7.92 -15.06 -5.89
CA LEU A 95 8.89 -15.86 -6.67
C LEU A 95 8.47 -17.35 -6.73
N ALA A 96 8.03 -17.93 -5.61
CA ALA A 96 7.64 -19.34 -5.57
C ALA A 96 6.33 -19.64 -6.31
N LYS A 97 5.25 -18.87 -6.07
CA LYS A 97 3.92 -19.06 -6.68
C LYS A 97 3.84 -18.66 -8.15
N LEU A 98 4.68 -17.72 -8.59
CA LEU A 98 4.86 -17.42 -10.02
C LEU A 98 5.95 -18.28 -10.68
N HIS A 99 6.62 -19.15 -9.91
CA HIS A 99 7.71 -20.03 -10.34
C HIS A 99 8.87 -19.30 -11.05
N PHE A 100 9.11 -18.03 -10.70
CA PHE A 100 10.21 -17.23 -11.24
C PHE A 100 11.56 -17.90 -10.91
N PRO A 101 12.48 -18.02 -11.89
CA PRO A 101 13.75 -18.68 -11.68
C PRO A 101 14.64 -17.87 -10.73
N LYS A 102 15.31 -18.57 -9.81
CA LYS A 102 16.28 -17.99 -8.84
C LYS A 102 17.51 -17.35 -9.51
N LEU A 103 17.68 -17.54 -10.82
CA LEU A 103 18.74 -16.99 -11.65
C LEU A 103 18.11 -16.36 -12.89
N GLY A 104 18.50 -15.14 -13.23
CA GLY A 104 18.01 -14.39 -14.40
C GLY A 104 16.83 -13.46 -14.15
N SER A 105 16.14 -13.56 -13.01
CA SER A 105 15.10 -12.60 -12.61
C SER A 105 15.70 -11.26 -12.14
N ILE A 106 15.06 -10.15 -12.53
CA ILE A 106 15.52 -8.79 -12.22
C ILE A 106 14.75 -8.23 -11.02
N MET A 107 15.42 -8.06 -9.89
CA MET A 107 14.84 -7.37 -8.72
C MET A 107 15.34 -5.93 -8.63
N GLN A 108 14.40 -4.97 -8.53
CA GLN A 108 14.74 -3.55 -8.42
C GLN A 108 13.91 -2.85 -7.32
N ASN A 109 14.58 -2.49 -6.22
CA ASN A 109 14.03 -1.68 -5.14
C ASN A 109 14.42 -0.20 -5.32
N ILE A 110 13.42 0.66 -5.55
CA ILE A 110 13.59 2.10 -5.78
C ILE A 110 13.47 2.92 -4.48
N ARG A 111 13.37 2.24 -3.34
CA ARG A 111 13.09 2.76 -1.99
C ARG A 111 11.70 3.40 -1.90
N ASN A 112 11.10 3.40 -0.71
CA ASN A 112 9.78 3.99 -0.49
C ASN A 112 9.83 5.48 -0.10
N HIS A 113 11.03 6.06 -0.06
CA HIS A 113 11.32 7.44 0.26
C HIS A 113 10.49 8.47 -0.55
N ARG A 114 9.77 9.34 0.16
CA ARG A 114 9.01 10.48 -0.39
C ARG A 114 9.52 11.78 0.24
N PRO A 115 10.59 12.40 -0.29
CA PRO A 115 11.26 13.54 0.35
C PRO A 115 10.35 14.78 0.37
N ASN A 116 9.48 14.91 -0.64
CA ASN A 116 8.51 15.99 -0.77
C ASN A 116 7.28 15.85 0.12
N VAL A 117 7.11 14.75 0.86
CA VAL A 117 6.01 14.56 1.82
C VAL A 117 6.57 14.66 3.25
N SER A 118 6.22 15.72 3.95
CA SER A 118 6.51 15.89 5.38
C SER A 118 5.62 14.97 6.20
N ILE A 119 6.17 14.40 7.27
CA ILE A 119 5.52 13.43 8.15
C ILE A 119 5.43 14.05 9.54
N VAL A 120 4.22 14.15 10.07
CA VAL A 120 3.94 14.64 11.43
C VAL A 120 3.09 13.59 12.16
N ILE A 121 3.44 13.31 13.40
CA ILE A 121 2.58 12.57 14.33
C ILE A 121 2.12 13.58 15.38
N ARG A 122 0.86 13.51 15.81
CA ARG A 122 0.29 14.39 16.84
C ARG A 122 -0.58 13.56 17.78
N ALA A 123 -0.40 13.73 19.08
CA ALA A 123 -1.34 13.22 20.07
C ALA A 123 -2.67 13.98 19.96
N LEU A 124 -3.79 13.27 20.09
CA LEU A 124 -5.12 13.89 20.21
C LEU A 124 -5.20 14.67 21.54
N GLU A 125 -5.35 15.99 21.47
CA GLU A 125 -5.54 16.86 22.62
C GLU A 125 -7.00 16.79 23.13
N HIS A 126 -7.94 16.39 22.28
CA HIS A 126 -9.37 16.41 22.53
C HIS A 126 -10.03 15.01 22.42
N PRO A 127 -11.23 14.78 23.01
CA PRO A 127 -11.98 13.56 22.79
C PRO A 127 -12.32 13.37 21.30
N GLN A 128 -12.13 12.16 20.75
CA GLN A 128 -12.39 11.83 19.34
C GLN A 128 -13.81 12.17 18.84
N SER A 129 -14.79 12.32 19.75
CA SER A 129 -16.16 12.71 19.44
C SER A 129 -16.38 14.21 19.25
N SER A 130 -15.38 15.05 19.59
CA SER A 130 -15.42 16.51 19.44
C SER A 130 -14.90 17.01 18.10
N TYR A 131 -14.04 16.22 17.44
CA TYR A 131 -13.38 16.51 16.16
C TYR A 131 -12.45 17.73 16.10
N CYS A 132 -12.30 18.52 17.18
CA CYS A 132 -11.47 19.74 17.23
C CYS A 132 -9.99 19.53 16.84
N ASP A 133 -9.48 18.29 16.94
CA ASP A 133 -8.13 17.98 16.45
C ASP A 133 -8.00 17.94 14.92
N LEU A 134 -9.09 18.12 14.16
CA LEU A 134 -9.10 18.37 12.71
C LEU A 134 -8.96 19.85 12.33
N ASP A 135 -9.13 20.79 13.27
CA ASP A 135 -9.26 22.22 12.95
C ASP A 135 -8.07 22.77 12.14
N PHE A 136 -6.87 22.17 12.29
CA PHE A 136 -5.66 22.52 11.53
C PHE A 136 -5.77 22.27 10.01
N ILE A 137 -6.76 21.51 9.54
CA ILE A 137 -7.00 21.25 8.11
C ILE A 137 -7.59 22.49 7.43
N LEU A 138 -8.33 23.31 8.19
CA LEU A 138 -8.94 24.54 7.71
C LEU A 138 -8.05 25.72 8.15
N PRO A 139 -7.68 26.64 7.23
CA PRO A 139 -6.94 27.82 7.64
C PRO A 139 -7.83 28.73 8.51
N ARG A 140 -7.19 29.56 9.35
CA ARG A 140 -7.89 30.47 10.29
C ARG A 140 -8.73 31.56 9.62
N GLN A 141 -8.50 31.78 8.33
CA GLN A 141 -9.21 32.73 7.47
C GLN A 141 -9.47 32.00 6.15
N ILE A 142 -10.71 32.09 5.65
CA ILE A 142 -11.17 31.43 4.42
C ILE A 142 -12.01 32.46 3.68
N ASP A 143 -11.38 33.17 2.76
CA ASP A 143 -12.04 34.17 1.92
C ASP A 143 -12.70 33.49 0.72
N ASN A 144 -12.07 32.42 0.20
CA ASN A 144 -12.52 31.67 -0.96
C ASN A 144 -12.18 30.16 -0.85
N ALA A 145 -12.69 29.36 -1.79
CA ALA A 145 -12.52 27.90 -1.78
C ALA A 145 -11.07 27.41 -1.99
N LEU A 146 -10.19 28.23 -2.59
CA LEU A 146 -8.82 27.85 -2.95
C LEU A 146 -7.85 27.98 -1.77
N ASP A 147 -8.23 28.72 -0.72
CA ASP A 147 -7.48 28.85 0.53
C ASP A 147 -7.40 27.51 1.28
N ILE A 148 -8.39 26.64 1.06
CA ILE A 148 -8.48 25.31 1.69
C ILE A 148 -7.57 24.33 0.93
N PRO A 149 -6.50 23.79 1.56
CA PRO A 149 -5.59 22.87 0.88
C PRO A 149 -6.27 21.54 0.56
N LYS A 150 -5.98 20.98 -0.63
CA LYS A 150 -6.54 19.70 -1.06
C LYS A 150 -6.13 18.55 -0.14
N THR A 151 -7.09 18.05 0.63
CA THR A 151 -6.87 17.14 1.76
C THR A 151 -7.65 15.84 1.63
N TYR A 152 -7.01 14.73 1.96
CA TYR A 152 -7.65 13.44 2.22
C TYR A 152 -7.71 13.21 3.73
N VAL A 153 -8.91 12.96 4.27
CA VAL A 153 -9.11 12.58 5.67
C VAL A 153 -9.56 11.12 5.70
N TYR A 154 -8.66 10.21 6.03
CA TYR A 154 -8.96 8.78 6.12
C TYR A 154 -9.63 8.48 7.46
N VAL A 155 -10.70 7.68 7.51
CA VAL A 155 -11.46 7.41 8.74
C VAL A 155 -11.99 5.97 8.76
N ASP A 156 -12.08 5.40 9.96
CA ASP A 156 -12.24 3.96 10.19
C ASP A 156 -13.66 3.43 9.88
N ASN A 157 -14.66 4.31 9.79
CA ASN A 157 -16.07 3.92 9.68
C ASN A 157 -16.90 4.99 8.95
N ILE A 158 -17.80 4.56 8.06
CA ILE A 158 -18.75 5.41 7.30
C ILE A 158 -19.50 6.40 8.22
N ASN A 159 -20.00 5.94 9.37
CA ASN A 159 -20.77 6.75 10.32
C ASN A 159 -19.92 7.85 11.00
N MET A 160 -18.62 7.61 11.12
CA MET A 160 -17.64 8.56 11.65
C MET A 160 -17.22 9.55 10.56
N GLY A 161 -17.06 9.08 9.32
CA GLY A 161 -16.86 9.94 8.16
C GLY A 161 -18.00 10.92 7.90
N GLY A 162 -19.25 10.48 8.05
CA GLY A 162 -20.42 11.38 8.00
C GLY A 162 -20.29 12.53 9.01
N LYS A 163 -20.10 12.21 10.29
CA LYS A 163 -19.94 13.20 11.36
C LYS A 163 -18.75 14.14 11.15
N ILE A 164 -17.66 13.67 10.56
CA ILE A 164 -16.49 14.49 10.21
C ILE A 164 -16.79 15.43 9.02
N VAL A 165 -17.56 14.98 8.03
CA VAL A 165 -18.08 15.87 6.96
C VAL A 165 -18.99 16.94 7.57
N ASP A 166 -19.93 16.55 8.43
CA ASP A 166 -20.87 17.47 9.08
C ASP A 166 -20.16 18.51 9.95
N TYR A 167 -19.13 18.09 10.69
CA TYR A 167 -18.29 18.95 11.51
C TYR A 167 -17.48 19.95 10.70
N LEU A 168 -16.75 19.49 9.68
CA LEU A 168 -15.96 20.39 8.83
C LEU A 168 -16.86 21.35 8.04
N GLN A 169 -18.06 20.93 7.63
CA GLN A 169 -19.05 21.83 7.02
C GLN A 169 -19.64 22.83 8.02
N SER A 170 -19.86 22.48 9.29
CA SER A 170 -20.36 23.44 10.30
C SER A 170 -19.29 24.46 10.68
N PHE A 171 -18.01 24.05 10.77
CA PHE A 171 -16.87 24.96 10.93
C PHE A 171 -16.73 25.93 9.75
N LEU A 172 -16.88 25.44 8.51
CA LEU A 172 -16.91 26.33 7.34
C LEU A 172 -18.04 27.36 7.43
N ARG A 173 -19.23 26.96 7.89
CA ARG A 173 -20.39 27.86 8.07
C ARG A 173 -20.20 28.92 9.15
N SER A 174 -19.43 28.65 10.20
CA SER A 174 -19.14 29.64 11.25
C SER A 174 -18.02 30.62 10.86
N GLN A 175 -17.09 30.23 9.99
CA GLN A 175 -16.02 31.11 9.49
C GLN A 175 -16.49 32.02 8.33
N ASN A 176 -17.11 31.44 7.30
CA ASN A 176 -17.58 32.19 6.13
C ASN A 176 -18.83 31.51 5.52
N PRO A 177 -20.04 32.10 5.64
CA PRO A 177 -21.26 31.53 5.09
C PRO A 177 -21.26 31.35 3.57
N ALA A 178 -20.61 32.23 2.82
CA ALA A 178 -20.72 32.30 1.35
C ALA A 178 -20.26 31.03 0.60
N PRO A 179 -19.07 30.44 0.84
CA PRO A 179 -18.63 29.23 0.14
C PRO A 179 -19.42 27.96 0.50
N THR A 180 -20.29 27.97 1.52
CA THR A 180 -20.74 26.74 2.19
C THR A 180 -21.69 25.86 1.37
N ASN A 181 -22.39 26.43 0.39
CA ASN A 181 -23.30 25.67 -0.50
C ASN A 181 -22.57 24.90 -1.62
N THR A 182 -21.30 25.18 -1.87
CA THR A 182 -20.53 24.56 -2.98
C THR A 182 -20.16 23.09 -2.70
N GLY A 183 -20.14 22.69 -1.42
CA GLY A 183 -19.85 21.32 -1.00
C GLY A 183 -18.37 20.93 -1.16
N LEU A 184 -17.48 21.80 -0.69
CA LEU A 184 -16.03 21.62 -0.66
C LEU A 184 -15.57 20.37 0.11
N VAL A 185 -16.38 19.90 1.06
CA VAL A 185 -16.15 18.71 1.89
C VAL A 185 -17.13 17.61 1.49
N ARG A 186 -16.62 16.46 1.03
CA ARG A 186 -17.45 15.34 0.56
C ARG A 186 -17.03 14.00 1.19
N PRO A 187 -17.99 13.11 1.51
CA PRO A 187 -17.69 11.74 1.90
C PRO A 187 -17.21 10.94 0.67
N PHE A 188 -16.33 9.97 0.90
CA PHE A 188 -15.85 9.03 -0.11
C PHE A 188 -15.72 7.63 0.50
N ASN A 189 -16.65 6.72 0.22
CA ASN A 189 -16.65 5.37 0.81
C ASN A 189 -17.25 4.32 -0.13
N ALA A 190 -17.07 3.05 0.22
CA ALA A 190 -17.48 1.91 -0.61
C ALA A 190 -18.98 1.91 -0.96
N ALA A 191 -19.86 2.31 -0.03
CA ALA A 191 -21.31 2.32 -0.19
C ALA A 191 -21.84 3.43 -1.13
N LEU A 192 -21.01 4.41 -1.48
CA LEU A 192 -21.36 5.42 -2.49
C LEU A 192 -21.24 4.83 -3.90
N SER A 193 -22.16 5.22 -4.78
CA SER A 193 -22.24 4.67 -6.15
C SER A 193 -20.97 4.94 -6.97
N GLN A 194 -20.67 4.06 -7.93
CA GLN A 194 -19.47 4.20 -8.75
C GLN A 194 -19.43 5.52 -9.53
N LYS A 195 -20.60 5.96 -10.06
CA LYS A 195 -20.78 7.26 -10.71
C LYS A 195 -20.47 8.43 -9.77
N TYR A 196 -20.91 8.37 -8.50
CA TYR A 196 -20.55 9.39 -7.51
C TYR A 196 -19.04 9.40 -7.25
N LYS A 197 -18.42 8.23 -7.02
CA LYS A 197 -16.98 8.12 -6.73
C LYS A 197 -16.11 8.64 -7.88
N GLN A 198 -16.47 8.32 -9.11
CA GLN A 198 -15.83 8.84 -10.32
C GLN A 198 -15.94 10.36 -10.41
N ASN A 199 -17.15 10.92 -10.26
CA ASN A 199 -17.36 12.37 -10.30
C ASN A 199 -16.61 13.11 -9.19
N ALA A 200 -16.64 12.59 -7.95
CA ALA A 200 -15.95 13.18 -6.80
C ALA A 200 -14.43 13.19 -6.97
N ILE A 201 -13.84 12.10 -7.49
CA ILE A 201 -12.40 12.03 -7.81
C ILE A 201 -12.04 12.99 -8.95
N ALA A 202 -12.86 13.05 -10.02
CA ALA A 202 -12.61 13.95 -11.14
C ALA A 202 -12.58 15.42 -10.69
N VAL A 203 -13.62 15.86 -9.97
CA VAL A 203 -13.72 17.22 -9.42
C VAL A 203 -12.60 17.52 -8.41
N PHE A 204 -12.26 16.58 -7.53
CA PHE A 204 -11.13 16.74 -6.60
C PHE A 204 -9.77 16.84 -7.32
N HIS A 205 -9.61 16.22 -8.48
CA HIS A 205 -8.38 16.29 -9.28
C HIS A 205 -8.33 17.49 -10.25
N CYS A 206 -9.45 18.10 -10.64
CA CYS A 206 -9.46 19.34 -11.43
C CYS A 206 -8.58 20.42 -10.77
N VAL A 207 -7.65 20.98 -11.55
CA VAL A 207 -6.95 22.22 -11.13
C VAL A 207 -8.00 23.34 -11.14
N PRO A 208 -8.15 24.11 -10.06
CA PRO A 208 -9.08 25.23 -10.05
C PRO A 208 -8.66 26.28 -11.09
N SER A 209 -9.50 26.45 -12.10
CA SER A 209 -9.45 27.54 -13.07
C SER A 209 -10.19 28.77 -12.53
N ALA A 210 -9.89 29.97 -13.07
CA ALA A 210 -10.66 31.19 -12.79
C ALA A 210 -12.10 31.16 -13.37
N ASP A 211 -12.46 30.10 -14.09
CA ASP A 211 -13.82 29.77 -14.49
C ASP A 211 -14.63 29.29 -13.27
N HIS A 212 -15.48 30.19 -12.76
CA HIS A 212 -16.18 30.07 -11.48
C HIS A 212 -17.34 29.06 -11.46
N ASP A 213 -17.84 28.61 -12.62
CA ASP A 213 -19.05 27.76 -12.69
C ASP A 213 -18.78 26.28 -12.39
N LYS A 214 -17.51 25.88 -12.27
CA LYS A 214 -17.14 24.49 -11.99
C LYS A 214 -17.18 24.18 -10.49
N PRO A 215 -17.82 23.08 -10.06
CA PRO A 215 -17.80 22.68 -8.66
C PRO A 215 -16.38 22.35 -8.21
N ILE A 216 -16.07 22.62 -6.94
CA ILE A 216 -14.75 22.38 -6.33
C ILE A 216 -14.95 21.45 -5.12
N ILE A 217 -14.04 20.47 -4.96
CA ILE A 217 -13.92 19.68 -3.73
C ILE A 217 -12.49 19.85 -3.24
N CYS A 218 -12.35 20.35 -2.00
CA CYS A 218 -11.06 20.57 -1.34
C CYS A 218 -10.78 19.48 -0.29
N ILE A 219 -11.81 18.82 0.26
CA ILE A 219 -11.64 17.78 1.27
C ILE A 219 -12.46 16.53 0.89
N LEU A 220 -11.77 15.38 0.77
CA LEU A 220 -12.40 14.06 0.68
C LEU A 220 -12.23 13.32 2.00
N VAL A 221 -13.36 13.00 2.65
CA VAL A 221 -13.40 12.18 3.86
C VAL A 221 -13.55 10.72 3.45
N CYS A 222 -12.41 10.04 3.32
CA CYS A 222 -12.27 8.69 2.81
C CYS A 222 -12.51 7.65 3.91
N THR A 223 -13.49 6.77 3.74
CA THR A 223 -13.61 5.57 4.59
C THR A 223 -13.22 4.35 3.77
N ASP A 224 -11.96 3.93 3.91
CA ASP A 224 -11.52 2.60 3.53
C ASP A 224 -11.79 1.62 4.69
N ALA A 225 -11.40 0.34 4.54
CA ALA A 225 -11.66 -0.68 5.56
C ALA A 225 -10.76 -0.60 6.81
N ALA A 226 -9.81 0.35 6.88
CA ALA A 226 -8.71 0.34 7.85
C ALA A 226 -8.18 1.74 8.22
N GLY A 227 -9.07 2.74 8.29
CA GLY A 227 -8.79 4.19 8.21
C GLY A 227 -7.89 4.85 9.28
N ILE A 228 -7.92 6.19 9.35
CA ILE A 228 -7.06 7.01 10.23
C ILE A 228 -7.83 8.19 10.89
N TRP A 229 -8.95 7.88 11.56
CA TRP A 229 -9.35 8.67 12.75
C TRP A 229 -8.82 8.02 14.04
N LYS A 230 -8.04 6.95 13.88
CA LYS A 230 -7.24 6.27 14.91
C LYS A 230 -5.86 5.91 14.35
N LEU A 231 -5.04 5.28 15.18
CA LEU A 231 -3.86 4.56 14.73
C LEU A 231 -4.31 3.40 13.80
N PRO A 232 -3.85 3.30 12.54
CA PRO A 232 -4.21 2.19 11.67
C PRO A 232 -3.66 0.86 12.21
N ALA A 233 -4.19 -0.26 11.72
CA ALA A 233 -3.78 -1.60 12.19
C ALA A 233 -2.26 -1.84 12.08
N ILE A 234 -1.66 -1.36 10.98
CA ILE A 234 -0.28 -1.63 10.56
C ILE A 234 0.36 -0.40 9.88
N PHE A 235 1.68 -0.36 9.85
CA PHE A 235 2.45 0.78 9.34
C PHE A 235 2.37 0.96 7.81
N SER A 236 2.24 -0.13 7.05
CA SER A 236 2.06 -0.14 5.58
C SER A 236 0.89 0.76 5.14
N ASN A 237 -0.25 0.65 5.82
CA ASN A 237 -1.45 1.43 5.52
C ASN A 237 -1.24 2.94 5.73
N PHE A 238 -0.49 3.34 6.78
CA PHE A 238 -0.10 4.75 6.94
C PHE A 238 0.84 5.20 5.81
N VAL A 239 1.87 4.41 5.50
CA VAL A 239 2.86 4.70 4.45
C VAL A 239 2.21 4.93 3.09
N GLN A 240 1.26 4.09 2.70
CA GLN A 240 0.57 4.18 1.42
C GLN A 240 -0.31 5.44 1.35
N ARG A 241 -1.12 5.70 2.39
CA ARG A 241 -1.96 6.90 2.52
C ARG A 241 -1.15 8.19 2.54
N ALA A 242 -0.05 8.24 3.30
CA ALA A 242 0.92 9.34 3.26
C ALA A 242 1.47 9.54 1.83
N GLY A 243 1.66 8.45 1.09
CA GLY A 243 2.00 8.44 -0.33
C GLY A 243 0.94 9.02 -1.28
N HIS A 244 -0.27 9.39 -0.84
CA HIS A 244 -1.23 10.19 -1.61
C HIS A 244 -0.94 11.69 -1.58
N ALA A 245 -0.33 12.21 -0.50
CA ALA A 245 0.09 13.60 -0.42
C ALA A 245 1.19 13.91 -1.46
N GLY A 246 1.27 15.17 -1.92
CA GLY A 246 2.37 15.65 -2.78
C GLY A 246 2.60 14.81 -4.05
N ARG A 247 1.56 14.47 -4.80
CA ARG A 247 1.68 13.73 -6.09
C ARG A 247 1.86 14.64 -7.31
N GLY A 248 1.52 15.92 -7.23
CA GLY A 248 1.75 16.89 -8.31
C GLY A 248 3.24 17.19 -8.52
N ARG A 249 3.63 17.59 -9.73
CA ARG A 249 5.01 18.05 -10.02
C ARG A 249 5.28 19.34 -9.24
N GLY A 250 6.43 19.42 -8.56
CA GLY A 250 6.80 20.56 -7.71
C GLY A 250 6.04 20.66 -6.38
N CYS A 251 4.95 19.90 -6.19
CA CYS A 251 4.15 19.96 -4.96
C CYS A 251 4.86 19.26 -3.80
N THR A 252 5.00 19.95 -2.68
CA THR A 252 5.15 19.32 -1.36
C THR A 252 3.81 18.75 -0.88
N GLY A 253 3.85 17.90 0.14
CA GLY A 253 2.68 17.40 0.84
C GLY A 253 2.94 17.27 2.34
N LEU A 254 1.87 17.20 3.12
CA LEU A 254 1.91 16.92 4.55
C LEU A 254 1.08 15.66 4.81
N ALA A 255 1.62 14.73 5.58
CA ALA A 255 0.93 13.58 6.11
C ALA A 255 0.93 13.67 7.65
N VAL A 256 -0.27 13.83 8.24
CA VAL A 256 -0.46 13.89 9.69
C VAL A 256 -1.08 12.59 10.17
N LEU A 257 -0.48 11.96 11.16
CA LEU A 257 -1.06 10.84 11.91
C LEU A 257 -1.56 11.35 13.26
N LEU A 258 -2.87 11.36 13.45
CA LEU A 258 -3.49 11.64 14.74
C LEU A 258 -3.55 10.36 15.58
N VAL A 259 -3.12 10.45 16.83
CA VAL A 259 -2.86 9.27 17.67
C VAL A 259 -3.48 9.44 19.06
N GLU A 260 -4.17 8.40 19.54
CA GLU A 260 -4.66 8.35 20.92
C GLU A 260 -3.52 8.34 21.93
N CYS A 261 -3.70 9.03 23.07
CA CYS A 261 -2.76 9.03 24.19
C CYS A 261 -2.40 7.62 24.71
N SER A 262 -3.28 6.63 24.48
CA SER A 262 -3.09 5.21 24.76
C SER A 262 -1.87 4.59 24.04
N ALA A 263 -1.55 5.05 22.83
CA ALA A 263 -0.42 4.55 22.05
C ALA A 263 0.94 4.90 22.68
N TYR A 264 1.07 6.11 23.23
CA TYR A 264 2.28 6.58 23.94
C TYR A 264 2.44 5.95 25.33
N LEU A 265 1.35 5.39 25.89
CA LEU A 265 1.35 4.64 27.16
C LEU A 265 1.61 3.13 26.98
N THR A 266 1.89 2.66 25.77
CA THR A 266 2.24 1.25 25.52
C THR A 266 3.74 1.04 25.65
N ASP A 267 4.17 0.21 26.60
CA ASP A 267 5.58 -0.17 26.72
C ASP A 267 5.97 -1.14 25.60
N LEU A 268 7.01 -0.78 24.84
CA LEU A 268 7.54 -1.59 23.73
C LEU A 268 8.77 -2.41 24.13
N SER A 269 9.40 -2.13 25.27
CA SER A 269 10.55 -2.90 25.77
C SER A 269 10.17 -4.32 26.17
N THR A 270 8.99 -4.49 26.78
CA THR A 270 8.47 -5.79 27.23
C THR A 270 8.02 -6.73 26.10
N CYS A 271 7.93 -6.25 24.85
CA CYS A 271 7.35 -7.03 23.75
C CYS A 271 8.22 -8.21 23.27
N HIS A 272 9.52 -8.23 23.57
CA HIS A 272 10.41 -9.32 23.17
C HIS A 272 10.23 -10.62 23.98
N GLU A 273 9.55 -10.58 25.13
CA GLU A 273 9.40 -11.78 25.97
C GLU A 273 8.24 -12.70 25.51
N ARG A 274 8.60 -13.66 24.65
CA ARG A 274 7.92 -14.96 24.44
C ARG A 274 6.57 -14.94 23.73
N SER A 275 6.61 -14.73 22.41
CA SER A 275 5.61 -15.26 21.47
C SER A 275 5.98 -16.68 21.00
N THR A 276 6.08 -17.65 21.92
CA THR A 276 6.20 -19.07 21.53
C THR A 276 4.96 -19.50 20.72
N PRO A 277 5.11 -20.19 19.58
CA PRO A 277 3.98 -20.56 18.74
C PRO A 277 3.01 -21.47 19.50
N ALA A 278 1.78 -20.99 19.69
CA ALA A 278 0.76 -21.73 20.43
C ALA A 278 0.19 -22.85 19.54
N THR A 279 0.45 -24.10 19.93
CA THR A 279 -0.17 -25.28 19.32
C THR A 279 -1.70 -25.23 19.43
N ASN A 280 -2.36 -25.86 18.45
CA ASN A 280 -3.79 -25.67 18.18
C ASN A 280 -4.70 -26.04 19.36
N SER A 281 -5.36 -25.05 19.97
CA SER A 281 -6.45 -25.28 20.93
C SER A 281 -7.67 -24.38 20.65
N ILE A 282 -8.68 -24.99 20.04
CA ILE A 282 -10.15 -24.78 20.14
C ILE A 282 -10.69 -23.41 20.60
N LYS A 283 -11.71 -22.93 19.86
CA LYS A 283 -12.50 -21.70 20.06
C LYS A 283 -12.85 -21.40 21.54
N GLY A 284 -12.09 -20.48 22.15
CA GLY A 284 -12.45 -19.81 23.40
C GLY A 284 -12.23 -18.30 23.28
N LYS A 285 -13.06 -17.47 23.95
CA LYS A 285 -12.90 -16.01 23.96
C LYS A 285 -11.63 -15.62 24.72
N ARG A 286 -10.48 -15.59 24.03
CA ARG A 286 -9.21 -15.06 24.54
C ARG A 286 -9.41 -13.59 24.93
N ARG A 287 -9.58 -13.33 26.23
CA ARG A 287 -9.23 -12.01 26.81
C ARG A 287 -7.79 -11.74 26.43
N SER A 288 -7.53 -10.66 25.71
CA SER A 288 -6.16 -10.20 25.47
C SER A 288 -5.48 -9.98 26.83
N LYS A 289 -4.26 -10.51 27.00
CA LYS A 289 -3.46 -10.13 28.17
C LYS A 289 -3.28 -8.62 28.12
N LEU A 290 -3.69 -7.93 29.18
CA LEU A 290 -3.51 -6.48 29.30
C LEU A 290 -2.00 -6.19 29.16
N ARG A 291 -1.62 -5.45 28.11
CA ARG A 291 -0.24 -4.99 27.97
C ARG A 291 0.13 -4.14 29.18
N ALA A 292 1.39 -4.25 29.62
CA ALA A 292 1.91 -3.36 30.65
C ALA A 292 1.74 -1.90 30.19
N LYS A 293 1.17 -1.06 31.06
CA LYS A 293 1.13 0.38 30.84
C LYS A 293 2.51 0.92 31.17
N ALA A 294 3.12 1.63 30.23
CA ALA A 294 4.35 2.35 30.48
C ALA A 294 4.16 3.36 31.64
N PRO A 295 5.23 3.71 32.37
CA PRO A 295 5.18 4.80 33.36
C PRO A 295 4.61 6.08 32.73
N LYS A 296 3.79 6.83 33.48
CA LYS A 296 3.16 8.06 32.96
C LYS A 296 4.20 9.05 32.38
N ASP A 297 5.38 9.08 32.96
CA ASP A 297 6.46 9.98 32.57
C ASP A 297 7.18 9.52 31.29
N TYR A 298 7.20 8.23 30.97
CA TYR A 298 7.63 7.74 29.65
C TYR A 298 6.73 8.32 28.55
N ALA A 299 5.41 8.29 28.74
CA ALA A 299 4.48 8.87 27.76
C ALA A 299 4.66 10.39 27.62
N LYS A 300 4.84 11.13 28.73
CA LYS A 300 5.18 12.57 28.70
C LYS A 300 6.45 12.85 27.88
N MET A 301 7.49 12.03 28.07
CA MET A 301 8.73 12.14 27.30
C MET A 301 8.52 11.80 25.82
N CYS A 302 7.76 10.75 25.50
CA CYS A 302 7.42 10.30 24.14
C CYS A 302 6.41 11.21 23.40
N GLU A 303 6.65 12.52 23.35
CA GLU A 303 5.84 13.53 22.65
C GLU A 303 4.39 13.77 23.14
N LEU A 304 3.87 13.11 24.19
CA LEU A 304 2.47 13.30 24.61
C LEU A 304 2.10 14.76 24.94
N ASN A 305 3.05 15.53 25.49
CA ASN A 305 2.86 16.96 25.78
C ASN A 305 3.42 17.88 24.68
N HIS A 306 4.22 17.34 23.76
CA HIS A 306 4.84 18.13 22.69
C HIS A 306 3.78 18.61 21.71
N ARG A 307 3.95 19.85 21.22
CA ARG A 307 3.00 20.55 20.34
C ARG A 307 1.61 20.79 20.95
N SER A 308 1.42 20.57 22.27
CA SER A 308 0.20 21.05 22.93
C SER A 308 0.12 22.56 22.75
N SER A 309 -1.08 23.06 22.43
CA SER A 309 -1.32 24.43 21.95
C SER A 309 -0.93 25.60 22.90
N ARG A 310 -0.26 25.31 24.02
CA ARG A 310 -0.02 26.22 25.15
C ARG A 310 1.41 26.18 25.74
N GLN A 311 2.34 25.37 25.22
CA GLN A 311 3.69 25.22 25.81
C GLN A 311 4.82 25.29 24.77
N VAL A 312 6.01 25.68 25.22
CA VAL A 312 7.24 25.74 24.41
C VAL A 312 7.91 24.36 24.39
N ASP A 313 8.08 23.80 23.19
CA ASP A 313 8.62 22.44 23.00
C ASP A 313 10.10 22.32 23.42
N THR A 314 10.34 21.84 24.64
CA THR A 314 11.69 21.49 25.13
C THR A 314 11.96 20.02 24.82
N ILE A 315 12.74 19.74 23.77
CA ILE A 315 12.96 18.37 23.27
C ILE A 315 13.91 17.61 24.20
N HIS A 316 13.36 16.72 25.03
CA HIS A 316 14.14 15.81 25.87
C HIS A 316 14.53 14.55 25.08
N LEU A 317 15.81 14.47 24.68
CA LEU A 317 16.37 13.30 24.00
C LEU A 317 16.37 12.06 24.92
N LEU A 318 15.43 11.14 24.68
CA LEU A 318 15.42 9.81 25.28
C LEU A 318 16.69 9.03 24.90
N SER A 319 17.38 8.50 25.91
CA SER A 319 18.63 7.74 25.77
C SER A 319 18.43 6.40 25.05
N SER A 320 17.34 5.71 25.33
CA SER A 320 16.86 4.57 24.55
C SER A 320 15.87 5.03 23.47
N GLN A 321 15.70 4.23 22.42
CA GLN A 321 14.63 4.41 21.44
C GLN A 321 13.73 3.18 21.43
N PRO A 322 12.46 3.32 21.04
CA PRO A 322 11.61 2.19 20.69
C PRO A 322 12.32 1.24 19.74
N LEU A 323 12.37 -0.04 20.10
CA LEU A 323 12.88 -1.09 19.22
C LEU A 323 11.85 -1.35 18.11
N ILE A 324 12.34 -1.53 16.88
CA ILE A 324 11.49 -1.76 15.71
C ILE A 324 11.28 -3.27 15.57
N ASP A 325 10.05 -3.71 15.81
CA ASP A 325 9.63 -5.09 15.64
C ASP A 325 8.82 -5.23 14.34
N SER A 326 9.38 -5.95 13.37
CA SER A 326 8.75 -6.28 12.08
C SER A 326 7.71 -7.39 12.21
N GLU A 327 7.74 -8.20 13.27
CA GLU A 327 6.84 -9.35 13.45
C GLU A 327 5.64 -9.03 14.34
N ALA A 328 5.74 -8.01 15.18
CA ALA A 328 4.61 -7.42 15.90
C ALA A 328 3.41 -7.17 14.98
N THR A 329 2.21 -7.40 15.50
CA THR A 329 0.93 -7.31 14.74
C THR A 329 0.64 -5.93 14.13
N ASN A 330 1.41 -4.90 14.49
CA ASN A 330 1.32 -3.54 13.96
C ASN A 330 2.51 -3.14 13.06
N LYS A 331 3.41 -4.08 12.74
CA LYS A 331 4.52 -3.93 11.79
C LYS A 331 5.34 -2.64 12.04
N GLY A 332 5.88 -2.50 13.25
CA GLY A 332 6.70 -1.34 13.67
C GLY A 332 5.94 -0.03 13.96
N LEU A 333 4.63 0.06 13.75
CA LEU A 333 3.89 1.34 13.80
C LEU A 333 3.98 2.08 15.15
N LEU A 334 3.93 1.38 16.29
CA LEU A 334 4.07 2.05 17.59
C LEU A 334 5.49 2.59 17.83
N ALA A 335 6.54 1.96 17.29
CA ALA A 335 7.89 2.50 17.33
C ALA A 335 8.02 3.77 16.47
N PHE A 336 7.34 3.80 15.31
CA PHE A 336 7.24 4.98 14.45
C PHE A 336 6.45 6.15 15.09
N VAL A 337 5.43 5.84 15.91
CA VAL A 337 4.74 6.82 16.76
C VAL A 337 5.66 7.35 17.85
N GLN A 338 6.28 6.49 18.66
CA GLN A 338 6.98 6.87 19.89
C GLN A 338 8.44 7.37 19.68
N THR A 339 9.02 7.27 18.49
CA THR A 339 10.43 7.62 18.26
C THR A 339 10.72 9.13 18.34
N MET A 340 11.87 9.46 18.93
CA MET A 340 12.47 10.81 18.92
C MET A 340 13.44 11.01 17.75
N LYS A 341 13.81 9.95 17.04
CA LYS A 341 14.68 10.05 15.86
C LYS A 341 13.86 10.52 14.67
N CYS A 342 14.55 11.00 13.63
CA CYS A 342 13.92 11.32 12.34
C CYS A 342 13.08 10.12 11.86
N ARG A 343 11.76 10.30 11.79
CA ARG A 343 10.78 9.24 11.48
C ARG A 343 10.99 8.60 10.10
N ARG A 344 11.69 9.28 9.18
CA ARG A 344 12.16 8.67 7.92
C ARG A 344 13.20 7.56 8.12
N LYS A 345 14.00 7.59 9.20
CA LYS A 345 14.94 6.49 9.55
C LYS A 345 14.19 5.26 10.08
N VAL A 346 13.09 5.43 10.80
CA VAL A 346 12.22 4.32 11.25
C VAL A 346 11.42 3.74 10.08
N TRP A 347 10.85 4.59 9.21
CA TRP A 347 10.29 4.17 7.93
C TRP A 347 11.30 3.37 7.09
N GLY A 348 12.53 3.88 6.97
CA GLY A 348 13.63 3.19 6.30
C GLY A 348 13.87 1.80 6.91
N ALA A 349 14.13 1.72 8.22
CA ALA A 349 14.40 0.45 8.90
C ALA A 349 13.25 -0.59 8.83
N VAL A 350 12.00 -0.21 8.48
CA VAL A 350 10.89 -1.15 8.25
C VAL A 350 10.70 -1.53 6.77
N PHE A 351 11.03 -0.65 5.80
CA PHE A 351 10.67 -0.84 4.38
C PHE A 351 11.85 -0.70 3.39
N GLU A 352 13.03 -0.41 3.89
CA GLU A 352 14.29 -0.16 3.16
C GLU A 352 15.39 -0.86 3.96
N SER A 353 15.46 -2.19 3.82
CA SER A 353 16.32 -3.08 4.62
C SER A 353 17.77 -2.58 4.69
N SER A 354 18.29 -2.50 5.92
CA SER A 354 19.51 -1.76 6.22
C SER A 354 20.77 -2.59 5.99
N SER A 355 21.14 -2.76 4.73
CA SER A 355 22.50 -3.18 4.35
C SER A 355 23.06 -2.33 3.21
N GLU A 356 24.27 -1.84 3.43
CA GLU A 356 25.25 -1.75 2.36
C GLU A 356 25.72 -3.20 2.11
N ASP A 357 25.27 -3.77 0.99
CA ASP A 357 25.67 -5.06 0.42
C ASP A 357 25.47 -6.37 1.24
N HIS A 358 25.59 -7.48 0.50
CA HIS A 358 25.78 -8.86 0.99
C HIS A 358 24.66 -9.57 1.80
N HIS A 359 23.43 -9.64 1.28
CA HIS A 359 22.61 -10.87 1.37
C HIS A 359 21.60 -10.98 0.20
N ALA A 360 22.01 -11.62 -0.90
CA ALA A 360 21.27 -11.63 -2.17
C ALA A 360 20.09 -12.65 -2.26
N HIS A 361 19.64 -13.27 -1.16
CA HIS A 361 18.87 -14.53 -1.22
C HIS A 361 17.63 -14.64 -0.27
N ALA A 362 16.68 -13.72 -0.45
CA ALA A 362 15.20 -13.87 -0.33
C ALA A 362 14.49 -14.53 0.91
N HIS A 363 13.57 -13.76 1.52
CA HIS A 363 12.49 -14.07 2.49
C HIS A 363 11.27 -13.17 2.16
N PHE A 364 9.96 -13.39 2.39
CA PHE A 364 8.98 -14.44 2.79
C PHE A 364 7.74 -14.32 1.82
N ASP A 365 6.48 -14.13 2.26
CA ASP A 365 5.32 -15.06 2.13
C ASP A 365 4.28 -14.53 1.08
N SER A 366 3.00 -14.96 1.11
CA SER A 366 2.34 -15.46 -0.12
C SER A 366 0.83 -15.21 -0.36
N SER A 367 0.06 -14.67 0.58
CA SER A 367 -1.39 -15.00 0.70
C SER A 367 -2.39 -14.19 -0.16
N GLY A 368 -1.97 -13.11 -0.82
CA GLY A 368 -2.88 -12.02 -1.25
C GLY A 368 -3.37 -11.96 -2.71
N ILE A 369 -3.16 -12.97 -3.56
CA ILE A 369 -3.49 -12.90 -5.01
C ILE A 369 -4.63 -13.87 -5.38
N LEU A 370 -4.48 -15.12 -4.97
CA LEU A 370 -5.41 -16.24 -4.99
C LEU A 370 -5.04 -17.07 -3.75
N ASP A 371 -5.99 -17.72 -3.09
CA ASP A 371 -5.64 -18.57 -1.95
C ASP A 371 -4.90 -19.84 -2.40
N ASP A 372 -4.18 -20.50 -1.49
CA ASP A 372 -3.38 -21.70 -1.82
C ASP A 372 -4.23 -22.82 -2.43
N THR A 373 -5.50 -22.91 -2.02
CA THR A 373 -6.50 -23.79 -2.61
C THR A 373 -6.68 -23.47 -4.09
N THR A 374 -7.03 -22.24 -4.45
CA THR A 374 -7.31 -21.83 -5.83
C THR A 374 -6.08 -21.89 -6.72
N ILE A 375 -4.88 -21.55 -6.19
CA ILE A 375 -3.62 -21.73 -6.92
C ILE A 375 -3.37 -23.21 -7.18
N GLY A 376 -3.43 -24.07 -6.15
CA GLY A 376 -3.21 -25.52 -6.30
C GLY A 376 -4.22 -26.21 -7.23
N LEU A 377 -5.45 -25.69 -7.30
CA LEU A 377 -6.50 -26.18 -8.21
C LEU A 377 -6.28 -25.72 -9.66
N LEU A 378 -5.67 -24.56 -9.89
CA LEU A 378 -5.28 -24.09 -11.23
C LEU A 378 -3.95 -24.67 -11.71
N PHE A 379 -3.05 -25.03 -10.81
CA PHE A 379 -1.69 -25.47 -11.13
C PHE A 379 -1.62 -26.96 -11.52
N TRP A 380 -2.24 -27.31 -12.65
CA TRP A 380 -2.35 -28.70 -13.12
C TRP A 380 -1.44 -29.04 -14.29
N ILE A 381 -1.00 -30.30 -14.36
CA ILE A 381 -0.10 -30.81 -15.40
C ILE A 381 -0.93 -31.39 -16.56
N GLY A 382 -1.47 -30.52 -17.41
CA GLY A 382 -2.14 -30.92 -18.65
C GLY A 382 -3.22 -29.94 -19.14
N THR A 383 -3.83 -30.25 -20.29
CA THR A 383 -4.99 -29.50 -20.81
C THR A 383 -6.25 -29.79 -19.99
N ILE A 384 -6.59 -28.86 -19.10
CA ILE A 384 -7.86 -28.85 -18.37
C ILE A 384 -9.01 -28.55 -19.34
N LYS A 385 -10.17 -29.20 -19.18
CA LYS A 385 -11.40 -28.86 -19.93
C LYS A 385 -12.08 -27.64 -19.31
N ALA A 386 -12.65 -26.75 -20.10
CA ALA A 386 -13.31 -25.53 -19.62
C ALA A 386 -14.35 -25.77 -18.49
N SER A 387 -15.10 -26.87 -18.54
CA SER A 387 -16.05 -27.26 -17.49
C SER A 387 -15.41 -27.55 -16.12
N VAL A 388 -14.14 -27.94 -16.09
CA VAL A 388 -13.37 -28.12 -14.85
C VAL A 388 -12.91 -26.75 -14.32
N HIS A 389 -12.44 -25.85 -15.19
CA HIS A 389 -12.16 -24.46 -14.79
C HIS A 389 -13.41 -23.78 -14.21
N THR A 390 -14.60 -24.00 -14.79
CA THR A 390 -15.89 -23.59 -14.21
C THR A 390 -16.06 -24.11 -12.79
N SER A 391 -16.09 -25.43 -12.60
CA SER A 391 -16.35 -26.04 -11.28
C SER A 391 -15.35 -25.60 -10.19
N LEU A 392 -14.11 -25.26 -10.56
CA LEU A 392 -13.07 -24.82 -9.63
C LEU A 392 -13.16 -23.33 -9.27
N LEU A 393 -13.54 -22.48 -10.22
CA LEU A 393 -13.53 -21.01 -10.06
C LEU A 393 -14.89 -20.43 -9.67
N GLU A 394 -15.98 -21.09 -10.01
CA GLU A 394 -17.37 -20.65 -9.74
C GLU A 394 -17.68 -20.45 -8.25
N THR A 395 -17.01 -21.22 -7.38
CA THR A 395 -17.22 -21.16 -5.92
C THR A 395 -16.08 -20.46 -5.17
N SER A 396 -14.97 -20.15 -5.83
CA SER A 396 -13.74 -19.61 -5.21
C SER A 396 -13.38 -18.19 -5.69
N TRP A 397 -13.74 -17.83 -6.93
CA TRP A 397 -13.34 -16.56 -7.54
C TRP A 397 -14.47 -15.51 -7.47
N LEU A 398 -14.28 -14.51 -6.61
CA LEU A 398 -15.24 -13.42 -6.32
C LEU A 398 -15.78 -12.67 -7.55
N TRP A 399 -15.14 -12.78 -8.70
CA TRP A 399 -15.48 -12.09 -9.95
C TRP A 399 -16.16 -12.99 -11.00
N TRP A 400 -16.51 -14.23 -10.65
CA TRP A 400 -17.06 -15.23 -11.57
C TRP A 400 -18.25 -14.71 -12.38
N ASP A 401 -19.26 -14.15 -11.71
CA ASP A 401 -20.49 -13.63 -12.33
C ASP A 401 -20.24 -12.51 -13.36
N CYS A 402 -19.11 -11.82 -13.26
CA CYS A 402 -18.77 -10.68 -14.11
C CYS A 402 -17.77 -11.04 -15.23
N HIS A 403 -16.87 -12.00 -14.99
CA HIS A 403 -15.67 -12.19 -15.82
C HIS A 403 -15.36 -13.65 -16.18
N SER A 404 -16.17 -14.62 -15.73
CA SER A 404 -16.02 -16.05 -16.03
C SER A 404 -15.81 -16.37 -17.52
N ALA A 405 -16.69 -15.87 -18.39
CA ALA A 405 -16.62 -16.15 -19.83
C ALA A 405 -15.28 -15.73 -20.47
N ALA A 406 -14.83 -14.51 -20.20
CA ALA A 406 -13.57 -14.00 -20.72
C ALA A 406 -12.35 -14.72 -20.12
N LEU A 407 -12.40 -15.09 -18.83
CA LEU A 407 -11.33 -15.87 -18.21
C LEU A 407 -11.28 -17.30 -18.79
N LEU A 408 -12.42 -17.95 -19.00
CA LEU A 408 -12.52 -19.27 -19.63
C LEU A 408 -12.01 -19.25 -21.08
N GLU A 409 -12.30 -18.20 -21.85
CA GLU A 409 -11.78 -18.01 -23.20
C GLU A 409 -10.25 -17.88 -23.19
N VAL A 410 -9.70 -17.02 -22.33
CA VAL A 410 -8.24 -16.86 -22.16
C VAL A 410 -7.59 -18.18 -21.74
N LEU A 411 -8.10 -18.85 -20.69
CA LEU A 411 -7.57 -20.13 -20.22
C LEU A 411 -7.63 -21.22 -21.31
N SER A 412 -8.71 -21.27 -22.10
CA SER A 412 -8.85 -22.22 -23.21
C SER A 412 -7.95 -21.90 -24.41
N SER A 413 -7.53 -20.63 -24.56
CA SER A 413 -6.58 -20.20 -25.60
C SER A 413 -5.13 -20.58 -25.28
N LEU A 414 -4.80 -20.76 -23.99
CA LEU A 414 -3.47 -21.14 -23.54
C LEU A 414 -3.14 -22.57 -24.00
N LYS A 415 -2.12 -22.69 -24.85
CA LYS A 415 -1.53 -23.97 -25.27
C LYS A 415 -0.18 -24.15 -24.58
N PRO A 416 -0.13 -24.48 -23.27
CA PRO A 416 1.13 -24.59 -22.53
C PRO A 416 2.03 -25.65 -23.17
N LYS A 417 3.29 -25.30 -23.43
CA LYS A 417 4.29 -26.28 -23.85
C LYS A 417 4.64 -27.17 -22.65
N PHE A 418 4.32 -28.45 -22.78
CA PHE A 418 4.59 -29.46 -21.77
C PHE A 418 6.10 -29.63 -21.52
N VAL A 419 6.51 -29.58 -20.26
CA VAL A 419 7.85 -29.96 -19.80
C VAL A 419 7.68 -31.12 -18.83
N LEU A 420 8.18 -32.30 -19.20
CA LEU A 420 8.06 -33.49 -18.36
C LEU A 420 8.92 -33.34 -17.10
N TRP A 421 8.29 -33.12 -15.94
CA TRP A 421 9.01 -33.09 -14.67
C TRP A 421 9.45 -34.50 -14.27
N LYS A 422 10.73 -34.81 -14.49
CA LYS A 422 11.36 -36.02 -13.94
C LYS A 422 11.60 -35.82 -12.44
N THR A 423 10.69 -36.30 -11.61
CA THR A 423 10.97 -36.50 -10.18
C THR A 423 12.09 -37.53 -10.03
N GLU A 424 13.27 -37.08 -9.57
CA GLU A 424 14.33 -38.00 -9.15
C GLU A 424 13.84 -38.78 -7.92
N SER A 425 13.62 -40.07 -8.11
CA SER A 425 13.14 -40.97 -7.05
C SER A 425 14.26 -41.24 -6.06
N SER A 426 14.30 -40.42 -5.00
CA SER A 426 15.20 -40.57 -3.85
C SER A 426 15.05 -41.95 -3.21
N LYS A 427 15.87 -42.92 -3.66
CA LYS A 427 15.93 -44.29 -3.14
C LYS A 427 16.46 -44.29 -1.72
N LYS A 428 15.57 -44.08 -0.74
CA LYS A 428 15.86 -44.27 0.67
C LYS A 428 15.91 -45.77 0.97
N GLN A 429 17.06 -46.40 0.75
CA GLN A 429 17.29 -47.81 1.10
C GLN A 429 17.21 -47.97 2.62
N SER A 430 16.11 -48.56 3.10
CA SER A 430 15.99 -49.08 4.45
C SER A 430 16.47 -50.53 4.48
N THR A 431 17.74 -50.74 4.81
CA THR A 431 18.22 -52.07 5.22
C THR A 431 17.57 -52.43 6.56
N ILE A 432 16.76 -53.47 6.56
CA ILE A 432 16.25 -54.12 7.78
C ILE A 432 17.01 -55.43 7.90
N GLU A 433 17.84 -55.56 8.93
CA GLU A 433 18.43 -56.85 9.31
C GLU A 433 17.37 -57.69 10.04
N PRO A 434 17.29 -59.02 9.79
CA PRO A 434 16.50 -59.91 10.61
C PRO A 434 17.19 -60.15 11.95
N ALA A 435 16.47 -59.98 13.06
CA ALA A 435 16.93 -60.42 14.37
C ALA A 435 16.91 -61.96 14.48
N ALA A 436 17.81 -62.49 15.29
CA ALA A 436 17.89 -63.91 15.68
C ALA A 436 17.26 -64.13 17.07
#